data_AF-A0A183HWD7-F1
#
_entry.id   AF-A0A183HWD7-F1
#
_cell.length_a   1.000
_cell.length_b   1.000
_cell.length_c   1.000
_cell.angle_alpha   90.00
_cell.angle_beta   90.00
_cell.angle_gamma   90.00
#
_symmetry.space_group_name_H-M   'P 1'
#
loop_
_entity.id
_entity.type
_entity.pdbx_description
1 polymer ?
#
loop_
_entity_poly.entity_id
_entity_poly.type
_entity_poly.pdbx_seq_one_letter_code
_entity_poly.pdbx_strand_id
1 'polypeptide(L)'
;MWSVGVIIYVTLSGTFPFNDGEEIAEQIQNAAFMFPAEPWQQISREAIDLIQRLLKVKIEERLSIDECMKHEWLDGAQVYMDLRRLELQLGGERYLTNAEDDIRYAHFLAGQGLIPQHISPSLI
;
A
#
# COMPACT_ATOMS: atom_id res chain seq x y z
N MET A 1 -3.36 5.52 -12.32
CA MET A 1 -2.49 4.45 -11.81
C MET A 1 -1.00 4.78 -11.97
N TRP A 2 -0.51 5.18 -13.14
CA TRP A 2 0.91 5.57 -13.30
C TRP A 2 1.37 6.59 -12.24
N SER A 3 0.66 7.72 -12.14
CA SER A 3 0.98 8.76 -11.15
C SER A 3 0.91 8.26 -9.71
N VAL A 4 0.07 7.26 -9.41
CA VAL A 4 0.01 6.63 -8.08
C VAL A 4 1.31 5.89 -7.79
N GLY A 5 1.82 5.12 -8.75
CA GLY A 5 3.12 4.45 -8.62
C GLY A 5 4.27 5.44 -8.39
N VAL A 6 4.28 6.57 -9.12
CA VAL A 6 5.27 7.64 -8.93
C VAL A 6 5.17 8.27 -7.54
N ILE A 7 3.94 8.58 -7.08
CA ILE A 7 3.71 9.14 -5.74
C ILE A 7 4.23 8.19 -4.66
N ILE A 8 3.86 6.90 -4.72
CA ILE A 8 4.31 5.89 -3.75
C ILE A 8 5.85 5.81 -3.75
N TYR A 9 6.48 5.76 -4.93
CA TYR A 9 7.94 5.72 -5.05
C TYR A 9 8.61 6.91 -4.34
N VAL A 10 8.11 8.13 -4.58
CA VAL A 10 8.66 9.35 -3.97
C VAL A 10 8.39 9.36 -2.46
N THR A 11 7.20 8.95 -2.01
CA THR A 11 6.87 8.90 -0.58
C THR A 11 7.77 7.95 0.19
N LEU A 12 8.14 6.80 -0.40
CA LEU A 12 8.97 5.82 0.28
C LEU A 12 10.47 6.12 0.18
N SER A 13 10.94 6.68 -0.94
CA SER A 13 12.38 6.86 -1.19
C SER A 13 12.90 8.29 -1.03
N GLY A 14 12.01 9.29 -1.06
CA GLY A 14 12.36 10.71 -1.12
C GLY A 14 12.98 11.16 -2.45
N THR A 15 13.02 10.30 -3.46
CA THR A 15 13.61 10.59 -4.78
C THR A 15 12.62 10.30 -5.91
N PHE A 16 12.82 10.90 -7.08
CA PHE A 16 12.01 10.60 -8.26
C PHE A 16 12.51 9.33 -8.97
N PRO A 17 11.63 8.52 -9.56
CA PRO A 17 12.02 7.30 -10.26
C PRO A 17 12.60 7.54 -11.66
N PHE A 18 12.64 8.79 -12.13
CA PHE A 18 13.15 9.16 -13.46
C PHE A 18 14.19 10.29 -13.32
N ASN A 19 15.23 10.24 -14.15
CA ASN A 19 16.26 11.26 -14.26
C ASN A 19 15.82 12.39 -15.21
N ASP A 20 16.16 13.63 -14.89
CA ASP A 20 15.81 14.81 -15.70
C ASP A 20 16.57 14.91 -17.05
N GLY A 21 17.60 14.07 -17.26
CA GLY A 21 18.53 14.15 -18.39
C GLY A 21 18.25 13.20 -19.57
N GLU A 22 17.28 12.30 -19.44
CA GLU A 22 16.88 11.33 -20.50
C GLU A 22 15.38 11.48 -20.77
N GLU A 23 14.94 11.17 -21.99
CA GLU A 23 13.50 11.16 -22.26
C GLU A 23 12.81 10.14 -21.35
N ILE A 24 11.79 10.60 -20.62
CA ILE A 24 11.00 9.76 -19.71
C ILE A 24 10.50 8.49 -20.44
N ALA A 25 10.13 8.63 -21.72
CA ALA A 25 9.69 7.50 -22.55
C ALA A 25 10.77 6.41 -22.70
N GLU A 26 12.04 6.77 -22.84
CA GLU A 26 13.16 5.84 -22.98
C GLU A 26 13.48 5.15 -21.65
N GLN A 27 13.50 5.90 -20.54
CA GLN A 27 13.67 5.35 -19.19
C GLN A 27 12.54 4.37 -18.84
N ILE A 28 11.33 4.69 -19.28
CA ILE A 28 10.15 3.84 -19.12
C ILE A 28 10.27 2.55 -19.94
N GLN A 29 10.62 2.65 -21.23
CA GLN A 29 10.76 1.48 -22.11
C GLN A 29 11.88 0.54 -21.67
N ASN A 30 12.98 1.09 -21.17
CA ASN A 30 14.10 0.32 -20.64
C ASN A 30 13.83 -0.24 -19.23
N ALA A 31 12.66 0.06 -18.64
CA ALA A 31 12.29 -0.27 -17.27
C ALA A 31 13.37 0.13 -16.24
N ALA A 32 14.11 1.20 -16.53
CA ALA A 32 15.30 1.60 -15.79
C ALA A 32 14.96 2.39 -14.50
N PHE A 33 13.83 2.10 -13.85
CA PHE A 33 13.56 2.62 -12.51
C PHE A 33 14.37 1.76 -11.54
N MET A 34 15.41 2.35 -10.97
CA MET A 34 16.30 1.64 -10.05
C MET A 34 15.70 1.64 -8.64
N PHE A 35 15.84 0.53 -7.93
CA PHE A 35 15.60 0.44 -6.50
C PHE A 35 16.98 0.34 -5.82
N PRO A 36 17.75 1.44 -5.71
CA PRO A 36 19.08 1.42 -5.12
C PRO A 36 19.03 0.88 -3.68
N ALA A 37 20.08 0.18 -3.24
CA ALA A 37 20.08 -0.51 -1.95
C ALA A 37 19.67 0.41 -0.78
N GLU A 38 20.11 1.67 -0.76
CA GLU A 38 19.59 2.66 0.19
C GLU A 38 18.64 3.62 -0.56
N PRO A 39 17.40 3.84 -0.09
CA PRO A 39 16.76 3.28 1.13
C PRO A 39 16.04 1.93 0.92
N TRP A 40 16.03 1.37 -0.30
CA TRP A 40 15.10 0.30 -0.68
C TRP A 40 15.37 -1.06 -0.03
N GLN A 41 16.53 -1.28 0.57
CA GLN A 41 16.84 -2.48 1.34
C GLN A 41 15.99 -2.59 2.62
N GLN A 42 15.48 -1.46 3.13
CA GLN A 42 14.61 -1.41 4.32
C GLN A 42 13.12 -1.39 3.95
N ILE A 43 12.79 -1.19 2.68
CA ILE A 43 11.42 -1.14 2.17
C ILE A 43 10.97 -2.57 1.82
N SER A 44 9.71 -2.90 2.13
CA SER A 44 9.20 -4.24 1.91
C SER A 44 9.14 -4.61 0.42
N ARG A 45 9.33 -5.90 0.12
CA ARG A 45 9.34 -6.38 -1.27
C ARG A 45 7.98 -6.21 -1.93
N GLU A 46 6.91 -6.29 -1.15
CA GLU A 46 5.54 -6.12 -1.58
C GLU A 46 5.27 -4.67 -2.02
N ALA A 47 5.93 -3.69 -1.39
CA ALA A 47 5.85 -2.28 -1.82
C ALA A 47 6.51 -2.10 -3.19
N ILE A 48 7.69 -2.71 -3.37
CA ILE A 48 8.45 -2.69 -4.63
C ILE A 48 7.64 -3.36 -5.74
N ASP A 49 7.07 -4.53 -5.49
CA ASP A 49 6.20 -5.25 -6.45
C ASP A 49 5.00 -4.40 -6.88
N LEU A 50 4.33 -3.74 -5.92
CA LEU A 50 3.21 -2.85 -6.24
C LEU A 50 3.64 -1.72 -7.20
N ILE A 51 4.74 -1.03 -6.89
CA ILE A 51 5.26 0.05 -7.72
C ILE A 51 5.60 -0.47 -9.12
N GLN A 52 6.28 -1.61 -9.22
CA GLN A 52 6.65 -2.23 -10.50
C GLN A 52 5.43 -2.55 -11.37
N ARG A 53 4.32 -3.00 -10.75
CA ARG A 53 3.07 -3.29 -11.46
C ARG A 53 2.27 -2.04 -11.82
N LEU A 54 2.40 -0.96 -11.05
CA LEU A 54 1.78 0.35 -11.35
C LEU A 54 2.52 1.13 -12.44
N LEU A 55 3.84 0.91 -12.57
CA LEU A 55 4.72 1.56 -13.55
C LEU A 55 4.97 0.71 -14.80
N LYS A 56 4.04 -0.21 -15.14
CA LYS A 56 4.07 -0.93 -16.41
C LYS A 56 3.78 0.00 -17.59
N VAL A 57 4.60 -0.11 -18.63
CA VAL A 57 4.50 0.69 -19.87
C VAL A 57 3.20 0.38 -20.59
N LYS A 58 2.98 -0.92 -20.84
CA LYS A 58 1.75 -1.45 -21.43
C LYS A 58 0.61 -1.28 -20.45
N ILE A 59 -0.48 -0.69 -20.93
CA ILE A 59 -1.65 -0.35 -20.10
C ILE A 59 -2.34 -1.62 -19.64
N GLU A 60 -2.40 -2.64 -20.49
CA GLU A 60 -3.00 -3.94 -20.24
C GLU A 60 -2.25 -4.79 -19.21
N GLU A 61 -0.97 -4.50 -18.96
CA GLU A 61 -0.17 -5.15 -17.90
C GLU A 61 -0.18 -4.33 -16.60
N ARG A 62 -0.70 -3.10 -16.63
CA ARG A 62 -0.72 -2.18 -15.49
C ARG A 62 -1.93 -2.46 -14.61
N LEU A 63 -1.72 -2.52 -13.30
CA LEU A 63 -2.83 -2.71 -12.36
C LEU A 63 -3.88 -1.61 -12.52
N SER A 64 -5.13 -2.04 -12.58
CA SER A 64 -6.30 -1.21 -12.32
C SER A 64 -6.38 -0.82 -10.84
N ILE A 65 -7.30 0.09 -10.51
CA ILE A 65 -7.51 0.48 -9.11
C ILE A 65 -8.01 -0.69 -8.26
N ASP A 66 -8.90 -1.52 -8.80
CA ASP A 66 -9.47 -2.65 -8.06
C ASP A 66 -8.43 -3.74 -7.78
N GLU A 67 -7.51 -3.98 -8.70
CA GLU A 67 -6.41 -4.91 -8.48
C GLU A 67 -5.35 -4.31 -7.54
N CYS A 68 -5.08 -3.02 -7.64
CA CYS A 68 -4.18 -2.31 -6.74
C CYS A 68 -4.67 -2.38 -5.29
N MET A 69 -5.96 -2.16 -5.04
CA MET A 69 -6.56 -2.22 -3.70
C MET A 69 -6.53 -3.62 -3.09
N LYS A 70 -6.38 -4.67 -3.90
CA LYS A 70 -6.26 -6.08 -3.48
C LYS A 70 -4.81 -6.56 -3.40
N HIS A 71 -3.85 -5.68 -3.71
CA HIS A 71 -2.44 -6.03 -3.64
C HIS A 71 -2.04 -6.28 -2.18
N GLU A 72 -1.21 -7.28 -1.91
CA GLU A 72 -0.83 -7.70 -0.55
C GLU A 72 -0.22 -6.55 0.29
N TRP A 73 0.43 -5.59 -0.38
CA TRP A 73 0.96 -4.39 0.28
C TRP A 73 -0.11 -3.44 0.86
N LEU A 74 -1.35 -3.48 0.34
CA LEU A 74 -2.46 -2.64 0.77
C LEU A 74 -3.58 -3.44 1.46
N ASP A 75 -3.83 -4.67 1.03
CA ASP A 75 -4.86 -5.56 1.59
C ASP A 75 -4.24 -6.61 2.55
N GLY A 76 -3.65 -6.11 3.62
CA GLY A 76 -3.00 -6.95 4.64
C GLY A 76 -3.48 -6.64 6.05
N ALA A 77 -3.45 -7.65 6.93
CA ALA A 77 -3.81 -7.50 8.33
C ALA A 77 -3.00 -6.39 9.04
N GLN A 78 -1.71 -6.27 8.70
CA GLN A 78 -0.83 -5.25 9.28
C GLN A 78 -1.29 -3.83 8.91
N VAL A 79 -1.56 -3.60 7.62
CA VAL A 79 -2.07 -2.31 7.13
C VAL A 79 -3.39 -1.98 7.81
N TYR A 80 -4.32 -2.95 7.89
CA TYR A 80 -5.58 -2.76 8.58
C TYR A 80 -5.38 -2.33 10.05
N MET A 81 -4.51 -3.03 10.79
CA MET A 81 -4.23 -2.72 12.19
C MET A 81 -3.63 -1.31 12.35
N ASP A 82 -2.69 -0.92 11.47
CA ASP A 82 -2.04 0.38 11.53
C ASP A 82 -3.03 1.52 11.21
N LEU A 83 -3.87 1.34 10.20
CA LEU A 83 -4.94 2.29 9.86
C LEU A 83 -5.96 2.39 11.00
N ARG A 84 -6.35 1.26 11.59
CA ARG A 84 -7.30 1.24 12.71
C ARG A 84 -6.73 1.93 13.95
N ARG A 85 -5.44 1.71 14.24
CA ARG A 85 -4.74 2.38 15.34
C ARG A 85 -4.74 3.89 15.12
N LEU A 86 -4.46 4.34 13.90
CA LEU A 86 -4.48 5.76 13.56
C LEU A 86 -5.87 6.38 13.76
N GLU A 87 -6.94 5.74 13.28
CA GLU A 87 -8.31 6.20 13.48
C GLU A 87 -8.66 6.34 14.97
N LEU A 88 -8.28 5.35 15.80
CA LEU A 88 -8.49 5.41 17.24
C LEU A 88 -7.73 6.57 17.90
N GLN A 89 -6.52 6.88 17.44
CA GLN A 89 -5.76 8.05 17.90
C GLN A 89 -6.39 9.38 17.49
N LEU A 90 -7.11 9.41 16.37
CA LEU A 90 -7.77 10.60 15.82
C LEU A 90 -9.21 10.81 16.34
N GLY A 91 -9.65 10.05 17.34
CA GLY A 91 -10.98 10.18 17.95
C GLY A 91 -11.93 9.02 17.70
N GLY A 92 -11.48 7.96 17.01
CA GLY A 92 -12.21 6.70 16.87
C GLY A 92 -13.22 6.64 15.74
N GLU A 93 -13.47 7.76 15.05
CA GLU A 93 -14.25 7.79 13.81
C GLU A 93 -13.54 7.03 12.70
N ARG A 94 -14.33 6.38 11.84
CA ARG A 94 -13.84 5.52 10.76
C ARG A 94 -13.76 6.32 9.47
N TYR A 95 -12.58 6.39 8.87
CA TYR A 95 -12.32 7.16 7.64
C TYR A 95 -11.57 6.34 6.57
N LEU A 96 -10.72 5.39 6.99
CA LEU A 96 -9.79 4.64 6.15
C LEU A 96 -10.11 3.15 6.12
N THR A 97 -10.71 2.61 7.19
CA THR A 97 -11.05 1.18 7.31
C THR A 97 -12.55 0.92 7.09
N ASN A 98 -12.96 -0.35 6.95
CA ASN A 98 -14.37 -0.79 6.91
C ASN A 98 -14.67 -1.75 8.09
N ALA A 99 -15.90 -1.71 8.61
CA ALA A 99 -16.36 -2.60 9.67
C ALA A 99 -16.40 -4.08 9.24
N GLU A 100 -16.56 -4.37 7.96
CA GLU A 100 -16.51 -5.75 7.43
C GLU A 100 -15.14 -6.40 7.66
N ASP A 101 -14.07 -5.59 7.59
CA ASP A 101 -12.70 -6.07 7.80
C ASP A 101 -12.39 -6.38 9.28
N ASP A 102 -13.19 -5.88 10.23
CA ASP A 102 -13.05 -6.28 11.64
C ASP A 102 -13.30 -7.77 11.81
N ILE A 103 -14.23 -8.34 11.05
CA ILE A 103 -14.53 -9.77 11.07
C ILE A 103 -13.39 -10.52 10.39
N ARG A 104 -12.94 -10.04 9.22
CA ARG A 104 -11.84 -10.64 8.45
C ARG A 104 -10.55 -10.73 9.26
N TYR A 105 -10.24 -9.71 10.04
CA TYR A 105 -9.02 -9.61 10.84
C TYR A 105 -9.24 -9.81 12.34
N ALA A 106 -10.41 -10.30 12.77
CA ALA A 106 -10.79 -10.43 14.19
C ALA A 106 -9.73 -11.14 15.03
N HIS A 107 -9.14 -12.23 14.50
CA HIS A 107 -8.08 -12.98 15.18
C HIS A 107 -6.80 -12.16 15.43
N PHE A 108 -6.48 -11.20 14.56
CA PHE A 108 -5.31 -10.32 14.72
C PHE A 108 -5.60 -9.13 15.66
N LEU A 109 -6.85 -8.68 15.71
CA LEU A 109 -7.31 -7.59 16.58
C LEU A 109 -7.50 -8.04 18.03
N ALA A 110 -7.83 -9.33 18.23
CA ALA A 110 -7.98 -9.95 19.53
C ALA A 110 -6.69 -9.81 20.37
N GLY A 111 -6.80 -9.11 21.49
CA GLY A 111 -5.68 -8.87 22.41
C GLY A 111 -4.89 -7.58 22.17
N GLN A 112 -5.12 -6.85 21.09
CA GLN A 112 -4.43 -5.56 20.82
C GLN A 112 -5.26 -4.32 21.17
N GLY A 113 -6.49 -4.49 21.68
CA GLY A 113 -7.39 -3.36 22.02
C GLY A 113 -7.90 -2.59 20.80
N LEU A 114 -7.77 -3.16 19.60
CA LEU A 114 -8.21 -2.55 18.33
C LEU A 114 -9.64 -2.96 17.93
N ILE A 115 -10.31 -3.80 18.74
CA ILE A 115 -11.68 -4.25 18.50
C ILE A 115 -12.67 -3.11 18.79
N PRO A 116 -13.60 -2.78 17.88
CA PRO A 116 -14.69 -1.85 18.17
C PRO A 116 -15.61 -2.37 19.29
N GLN A 117 -16.06 -1.48 20.18
CA GLN A 117 -16.91 -1.81 21.35
C GLN A 117 -18.27 -2.47 21.02
N HIS A 118 -18.61 -2.65 19.73
CA HIS A 118 -19.91 -3.15 19.27
C HIS A 118 -19.87 -4.56 18.66
N ILE A 119 -18.73 -5.24 18.62
CA ILE A 119 -18.69 -6.65 18.20
C ILE A 119 -19.04 -7.52 19.40
N SER A 120 -20.25 -8.09 19.37
CA SER A 120 -20.75 -8.96 20.43
C SER A 120 -19.83 -10.18 20.61
N PRO A 121 -19.50 -10.60 21.84
CA PRO A 121 -18.64 -11.76 22.11
C PRO A 121 -19.14 -13.10 21.56
N SER A 122 -20.38 -13.17 21.06
CA SER A 122 -21.04 -14.37 20.55
C SER A 122 -20.65 -14.77 19.13
N LEU A 123 -19.73 -14.04 18.48
CA LEU A 123 -19.23 -14.31 17.13
C LEU A 123 -17.74 -14.74 17.09
N ILE A 124 -17.15 -15.05 18.25
CA ILE A 124 -15.80 -15.61 18.39
C ILE A 124 -15.91 -17.05 18.91
#